data_AF-A0A6J0DS67-F1
#
_entry.id   AF-A0A6J0DS67-F1
#
_cell.length_a   1.000
_cell.length_b   1.000
_cell.length_c   1.000
_cell.angle_alpha   90.00
_cell.angle_beta   90.00
_cell.angle_gamma   90.00
#
_symmetry.space_group_name_H-M   'P 1'
#
loop_
_entity.id
_entity.type
_entity.pdbx_description
1 polymer ?
#
loop_
_entity_poly.entity_id
_entity_poly.type
_entity_poly.pdbx_seq_one_letter_code
_entity_poly.pdbx_strand_id
1 'polypeptide(L)'
;MAALTAEHFAALQSLLKASSKDVVRQLCQESFSSSALDSPKLLDSTCSSLSVTQEEAEQLLRALHCFTRLVAFRDLSSAEAILALFPENFHQNLKNLLTKIVLEHIPKLSPPVSLPRLLDLDWRVDIKTSSDSISRMAVPTCLLQMKIQEDPSLCGDKPSISAVTMELSKETLDTMLDGLGRIRDQLSAVANK
;
A
#
# COMPACT_ATOMS: atom_id res chain seq x y z
N MET A 1 11.03 6.34 4.28
CA MET A 1 11.33 6.27 2.84
C MET A 1 12.61 7.04 2.58
N ALA A 2 13.65 6.36 2.10
CA ALA A 2 14.95 6.99 1.82
C ALA A 2 14.82 7.97 0.63
N ALA A 3 15.64 9.02 0.63
CA ALA A 3 15.75 9.92 -0.51
C ALA A 3 16.27 9.17 -1.74
N LEU A 4 15.92 9.64 -2.95
CA LEU A 4 16.50 9.10 -4.18
C LEU A 4 18.01 9.33 -4.18
N THR A 5 18.77 8.24 -4.25
CA THR A 5 20.23 8.27 -4.29
C THR A 5 20.75 8.52 -5.70
N ALA A 6 22.03 8.87 -5.82
CA ALA A 6 22.69 9.03 -7.11
C ALA A 6 22.62 7.74 -7.97
N GLU A 7 22.66 6.56 -7.33
CA GLU A 7 22.51 5.26 -7.99
C GLU A 7 21.14 5.09 -8.65
N HIS A 8 20.06 5.55 -7.99
CA HIS A 8 18.73 5.54 -8.60
C HIS A 8 18.66 6.42 -9.85
N PHE A 9 19.28 7.60 -9.82
CA PHE A 9 19.34 8.46 -11.01
C PHE A 9 20.25 7.92 -12.12
N ALA A 10 21.31 7.19 -11.77
CA ALA A 10 22.13 6.49 -12.76
C ALA A 10 21.33 5.36 -13.42
N ALA A 11 20.59 4.57 -12.64
CA ALA A 11 19.74 3.49 -13.15
C ALA A 11 18.62 4.03 -14.06
N LEU A 12 17.98 5.15 -13.70
CA LEU A 12 16.96 5.79 -14.55
C LEU A 12 17.51 6.22 -15.92
N GLN A 13 18.81 6.53 -16.04
CA GLN A 13 19.40 6.87 -17.33
C GLN A 13 19.44 5.70 -18.31
N SER A 14 19.33 4.45 -17.84
CA SER A 14 19.20 3.27 -18.70
C SER A 14 17.96 3.33 -19.59
N LEU A 15 16.94 4.12 -19.23
CA LEU A 15 15.78 4.38 -20.09
C LEU A 15 16.12 5.10 -21.39
N LEU A 16 17.29 5.75 -21.49
CA LEU A 16 17.77 6.33 -22.76
C LEU A 16 18.09 5.28 -23.81
N LYS A 17 18.34 4.02 -23.40
CA LYS A 17 18.56 2.88 -24.31
C LYS A 17 17.25 2.38 -24.96
N ALA A 18 16.09 2.87 -24.50
CA ALA A 18 14.80 2.45 -25.03
C ALA A 18 14.63 2.84 -26.51
N SER A 19 14.08 1.92 -27.31
CA SER A 19 13.86 2.15 -28.74
C SER A 19 12.79 3.22 -29.01
N SER A 20 11.89 3.51 -28.07
CA SER A 20 10.84 4.52 -28.21
C SER A 20 10.36 5.09 -26.87
N LYS A 21 9.68 6.24 -26.93
CA LYS A 21 9.02 6.85 -25.76
C LYS A 21 7.89 5.97 -25.22
N ASP A 22 7.24 5.18 -26.07
CA ASP A 22 6.13 4.33 -25.67
C ASP A 22 6.60 3.11 -24.88
N VAL A 23 7.79 2.57 -25.17
CA VAL A 23 8.44 1.55 -24.35
C VAL A 23 8.71 2.09 -22.94
N VAL A 24 9.21 3.32 -22.82
CA VAL A 24 9.44 3.96 -21.51
C VAL A 24 8.13 4.13 -20.75
N ARG A 25 7.04 4.51 -21.43
CA ARG A 25 5.70 4.62 -20.82
C ARG A 25 5.20 3.29 -20.28
N GLN A 26 5.27 2.23 -21.09
CA GLN A 26 4.82 0.91 -20.69
C GLN A 26 5.62 0.38 -19.51
N LEU A 27 6.97 0.46 -19.57
CA LEU A 27 7.82 0.03 -18.47
C LEU A 27 7.53 0.80 -17.18
N CYS A 28 7.33 2.12 -17.27
CA CYS A 28 6.90 2.92 -16.12
C CYS A 28 5.55 2.42 -15.57
N GLN A 29 4.53 2.29 -16.41
CA GLN A 29 3.20 1.84 -16.00
C GLN A 29 3.21 0.47 -15.32
N GLU A 30 3.96 -0.48 -15.86
CA GLU A 30 4.05 -1.81 -15.28
C GLU A 30 4.85 -1.80 -13.97
N SER A 31 5.94 -1.02 -13.89
CA SER A 31 6.78 -0.85 -12.68
C SER A 31 6.06 -0.17 -11.52
N PHE A 32 5.01 0.59 -11.81
CA PHE A 32 4.24 1.35 -10.82
C PHE A 32 3.35 0.46 -9.95
N SER A 33 3.02 -0.75 -10.41
CA SER A 33 2.25 -1.70 -9.62
C SER A 33 3.10 -2.29 -8.49
N SER A 34 2.54 -2.42 -7.27
CA SER A 34 3.31 -2.93 -6.13
C SER A 34 3.81 -4.38 -6.30
N SER A 35 3.20 -5.15 -7.21
CA SER A 35 3.62 -6.52 -7.58
C SER A 35 4.76 -6.56 -8.61
N ALA A 36 5.24 -5.41 -9.09
CA ALA A 36 6.14 -5.34 -10.24
C ALA A 36 7.60 -5.67 -9.90
N LEU A 37 8.04 -5.42 -8.65
CA LEU A 37 9.43 -5.66 -8.24
C LEU A 37 9.84 -7.14 -8.31
N ASP A 38 8.90 -8.03 -7.99
CA ASP A 38 9.15 -9.48 -7.90
C ASP A 38 8.63 -10.25 -9.13
N SER A 39 8.23 -9.54 -10.19
CA SER A 39 7.71 -10.17 -11.40
C SER A 39 8.86 -10.56 -12.33
N PRO A 40 9.20 -11.86 -12.48
CA PRO A 40 10.25 -12.28 -13.39
C PRO A 40 9.94 -11.92 -14.85
N LYS A 41 8.65 -11.92 -15.22
CA LYS A 41 8.18 -11.52 -16.56
C LYS A 41 8.53 -10.07 -16.89
N LEU A 42 8.45 -9.20 -15.90
CA LEU A 42 8.72 -7.77 -16.07
C LEU A 42 10.22 -7.51 -16.18
N LEU A 43 11.04 -8.25 -15.44
CA LEU A 43 12.49 -8.25 -15.59
C LEU A 43 12.92 -8.72 -16.98
N ASP A 44 12.38 -9.84 -17.47
CA ASP A 44 12.69 -10.36 -18.80
C ASP A 44 12.27 -9.37 -19.91
N SER A 45 11.10 -8.76 -19.77
CA SER A 45 10.60 -7.72 -20.67
C SER A 45 11.51 -6.49 -20.68
N THR A 46 11.97 -6.04 -19.51
CA THR A 46 12.86 -4.88 -19.37
C THR A 46 14.23 -5.16 -19.98
N CYS A 47 14.81 -6.34 -19.71
CA CYS A 47 16.09 -6.76 -20.29
C CYS A 47 16.02 -6.79 -21.81
N SER A 48 14.94 -7.39 -22.37
CA SER A 48 14.74 -7.50 -23.81
C SER A 48 14.51 -6.15 -24.48
N SER A 49 13.74 -5.26 -23.84
CA SER A 49 13.36 -3.96 -24.41
C SER A 49 14.49 -2.93 -24.39
N LEU A 50 15.36 -2.98 -23.37
CA LEU A 50 16.45 -2.01 -23.20
C LEU A 50 17.83 -2.60 -23.57
N SER A 51 17.91 -3.90 -23.88
CA SER A 51 19.17 -4.62 -24.12
C SER A 51 20.17 -4.41 -22.97
N VAL A 52 19.69 -4.53 -21.73
CA VAL A 52 20.44 -4.34 -20.48
C VAL A 52 20.64 -5.68 -19.76
N THR A 53 21.59 -5.71 -18.82
CA THR A 53 21.77 -6.89 -17.96
C THR A 53 20.62 -7.00 -16.96
N GLN A 54 20.41 -8.20 -16.41
CA GLN A 54 19.39 -8.43 -15.38
C GLN A 54 19.60 -7.54 -14.15
N GLU A 55 20.85 -7.34 -13.73
CA GLU A 55 21.21 -6.47 -12.61
C GLU A 55 20.85 -5.00 -12.88
N GLU A 56 21.14 -4.49 -14.09
CA GLU A 56 20.76 -3.14 -14.52
C GLU A 56 19.23 -2.98 -14.58
N ALA A 57 18.51 -4.00 -15.06
CA ALA A 57 17.06 -4.00 -15.09
C ALA A 57 16.45 -3.96 -13.68
N GLU A 58 16.93 -4.79 -12.75
CA GLU A 58 16.47 -4.77 -11.35
C GLU A 58 16.71 -3.40 -10.69
N GLN A 59 17.89 -2.81 -10.89
CA GLN A 59 18.19 -1.48 -10.37
C GLN A 59 17.28 -0.40 -10.95
N LEU A 60 16.98 -0.47 -12.26
CA LEU A 60 16.06 0.45 -12.93
C LEU A 60 14.64 0.33 -12.37
N LEU A 61 14.13 -0.90 -12.20
CA LEU A 61 12.79 -1.15 -11.67
C LEU A 61 12.67 -0.66 -10.23
N ARG A 62 13.68 -0.93 -9.39
CA ARG A 62 13.76 -0.38 -8.02
C ARG A 62 13.77 1.15 -8.04
N ALA A 63 14.55 1.77 -8.92
CA ALA A 63 14.62 3.22 -9.04
C ALA A 63 13.28 3.84 -9.47
N LEU A 64 12.59 3.25 -10.45
CA LEU A 64 11.25 3.66 -10.89
C LEU A 64 10.23 3.53 -9.77
N HIS A 65 10.25 2.42 -9.04
CA HIS A 65 9.33 2.16 -7.93
C HIS A 65 9.57 3.13 -6.76
N CYS A 66 10.83 3.37 -6.39
CA CYS A 66 11.19 4.36 -5.37
C CYS A 66 10.77 5.77 -5.78
N PHE A 67 10.98 6.14 -7.05
CA PHE A 67 10.60 7.45 -7.58
C PHE A 67 9.09 7.67 -7.50
N THR A 68 8.28 6.72 -7.98
CA THR A 68 6.82 6.91 -7.97
C THR A 68 6.21 6.84 -6.59
N ARG A 69 6.67 5.94 -5.72
CA ARG A 69 6.21 5.94 -4.33
C ARG A 69 6.58 7.24 -3.62
N LEU A 70 7.75 7.83 -3.90
CA LEU A 70 8.13 9.12 -3.31
C LEU A 70 7.23 10.25 -3.80
N VAL A 71 6.91 10.27 -5.11
CA VAL A 71 5.98 11.25 -5.69
C VAL A 71 4.57 11.10 -5.10
N ALA A 72 4.05 9.88 -5.01
CA ALA A 72 2.74 9.59 -4.41
C ALA A 72 2.71 9.93 -2.91
N PHE A 73 3.76 9.59 -2.16
CA PHE A 73 3.86 9.86 -0.73
C PHE A 73 3.91 11.36 -0.41
N ARG A 74 4.58 12.16 -1.26
CA ARG A 74 4.64 13.61 -1.11
C ARG A 74 3.48 14.35 -1.77
N ASP A 75 2.53 13.63 -2.36
CA ASP A 75 1.37 14.16 -3.08
C ASP A 75 1.74 15.26 -4.10
N LEU A 76 2.82 15.02 -4.87
CA LEU A 76 3.32 16.03 -5.81
C LEU A 76 2.45 16.09 -7.06
N SER A 77 1.48 16.99 -7.08
CA SER A 77 0.52 17.17 -8.18
C SER A 77 0.97 18.15 -9.27
N SER A 78 2.11 18.82 -9.12
CA SER A 78 2.63 19.80 -10.10
C SER A 78 3.92 19.34 -10.77
N ALA A 79 4.11 19.76 -12.03
CA ALA A 79 5.29 19.42 -12.81
C ALA A 79 6.58 19.99 -12.19
N GLU A 80 6.50 21.20 -11.65
CA GLU A 80 7.63 21.90 -11.04
C GLU A 80 8.13 21.16 -9.79
N ALA A 81 7.21 20.64 -8.97
CA ALA A 81 7.56 19.92 -7.75
C ALA A 81 8.23 18.57 -8.04
N ILE A 82 7.79 17.86 -9.10
CA ILE A 82 8.42 16.61 -9.54
C ILE A 82 9.78 16.89 -10.18
N LEU A 83 9.90 17.96 -10.99
CA LEU A 83 11.17 18.34 -11.60
C LEU A 83 12.24 18.70 -10.57
N ALA A 84 11.85 19.27 -9.43
CA ALA A 84 12.74 19.58 -8.32
C ALA A 84 13.35 18.33 -7.64
N LEU A 85 12.83 17.13 -7.91
CA LEU A 85 13.41 15.88 -7.41
C LEU A 85 14.65 15.44 -8.18
N PHE A 86 14.80 15.88 -9.43
CA PHE A 86 15.90 15.45 -10.29
C PHE A 86 17.17 16.30 -10.03
N PRO A 87 18.36 15.69 -10.06
CA PRO A 87 19.60 16.44 -9.98
C PRO A 87 19.83 17.27 -11.25
N GLU A 88 20.58 18.37 -11.14
CA GLU A 88 20.80 19.33 -12.24
C GLU A 88 21.49 18.71 -13.46
N ASN A 89 22.29 17.67 -13.25
CA ASN A 89 23.01 16.93 -14.29
C ASN A 89 22.17 15.85 -15.00
N PHE A 90 20.89 15.71 -14.67
CA PHE A 90 20.02 14.70 -15.28
C PHE A 90 19.53 15.11 -16.68
N HIS A 91 19.40 14.13 -17.57
CA HIS A 91 19.01 14.38 -18.96
C HIS A 91 17.62 15.06 -19.08
N GLN A 92 17.60 16.27 -19.66
CA GLN A 92 16.44 17.17 -19.68
C GLN A 92 15.19 16.56 -20.33
N ASN A 93 15.34 15.88 -21.47
CA ASN A 93 14.19 15.26 -22.15
C ASN A 93 13.63 14.07 -21.38
N LEU A 94 14.50 13.34 -20.67
CA LEU A 94 14.08 12.16 -19.91
C LEU A 94 13.34 12.58 -18.63
N LYS A 95 13.84 13.57 -17.89
CA LYS A 95 13.10 14.08 -16.72
C LYS A 95 11.74 14.64 -17.13
N ASN A 96 11.64 15.39 -18.23
CA ASN A 96 10.37 15.93 -18.70
C ASN A 96 9.38 14.81 -19.08
N LEU A 97 9.89 13.74 -19.71
CA LEU A 97 9.09 12.56 -20.03
C LEU A 97 8.61 11.84 -18.76
N LEU A 98 9.51 11.57 -17.81
CA LEU A 98 9.18 10.92 -16.55
C LEU A 98 8.18 11.75 -15.73
N THR A 99 8.38 13.06 -15.62
CA THR A 99 7.44 13.97 -14.97
C THR A 99 6.06 13.89 -15.60
N LYS A 100 5.98 13.92 -16.93
CA LYS A 100 4.70 13.79 -17.65
C LYS A 100 4.02 12.44 -17.38
N ILE A 101 4.78 11.35 -17.46
CA ILE A 101 4.26 10.00 -17.23
C ILE A 101 3.74 9.87 -15.80
N VAL A 102 4.50 10.33 -14.81
CA VAL A 102 4.06 10.24 -13.42
C VAL A 102 2.83 11.08 -13.19
N LEU A 103 2.77 12.34 -13.66
CA LEU A 103 1.57 13.18 -13.54
C LEU A 103 0.30 12.52 -14.10
N GLU A 104 0.41 11.84 -15.25
CA GLU A 104 -0.70 11.09 -15.85
C GLU A 104 -1.17 9.91 -14.98
N HIS A 105 -0.29 9.37 -14.11
CA HIS A 105 -0.53 8.16 -13.33
C HIS A 105 -0.66 8.39 -11.83
N ILE A 106 -0.42 9.61 -11.30
CA ILE A 106 -0.60 9.96 -9.88
C ILE A 106 -1.91 9.43 -9.28
N PRO A 107 -3.09 9.64 -9.89
CA PRO A 107 -4.35 9.15 -9.29
C PRO A 107 -4.46 7.62 -9.24
N LYS A 108 -3.64 6.90 -10.01
CA LYS A 108 -3.51 5.42 -9.95
C LYS A 108 -2.36 4.97 -9.04
N LEU A 109 -1.42 5.87 -8.77
CA LEU A 109 -0.19 5.63 -8.00
C LEU A 109 -0.37 5.86 -6.51
N SER A 110 -1.40 6.59 -6.09
CA SER A 110 -1.84 6.54 -4.71
C SER A 110 -2.35 5.12 -4.47
N PRO A 111 -1.64 4.28 -3.69
CA PRO A 111 -2.32 3.11 -3.15
C PRO A 111 -3.54 3.68 -2.41
N PRO A 112 -4.74 3.12 -2.60
CA PRO A 112 -5.82 3.45 -1.68
C PRO A 112 -5.25 3.11 -0.30
N VAL A 113 -4.95 4.13 0.51
CA VAL A 113 -4.43 3.95 1.86
C VAL A 113 -5.48 3.11 2.55
N SER A 114 -5.19 1.82 2.67
CA SER A 114 -6.19 0.86 3.05
C SER A 114 -6.12 0.80 4.55
N LEU A 115 -7.14 1.32 5.20
CA LEU A 115 -7.25 1.17 6.65
C LEU A 115 -7.17 -0.32 6.99
N PRO A 116 -6.58 -0.69 8.13
CA PRO A 116 -6.50 -2.08 8.55
C PRO A 116 -7.86 -2.77 8.45
N ARG A 117 -7.88 -3.94 7.81
CA ARG A 117 -9.12 -4.66 7.50
C ARG A 117 -9.32 -5.77 8.50
N LEU A 118 -10.52 -5.83 9.10
CA LEU A 118 -10.94 -7.00 9.85
C LEU A 118 -11.14 -8.17 8.87
N LEU A 119 -10.34 -9.21 8.99
CA LEU A 119 -10.42 -10.41 8.16
C LEU A 119 -11.28 -11.50 8.79
N ASP A 120 -11.20 -11.63 10.10
CA ASP A 120 -11.82 -12.75 10.81
C ASP A 120 -12.26 -12.34 12.21
N LEU A 121 -13.32 -13.00 12.68
CA LEU A 121 -13.92 -12.79 13.99
C LEU A 121 -14.31 -14.15 14.57
N ASP A 122 -13.51 -14.58 15.55
CA ASP A 122 -13.72 -15.79 16.32
C ASP A 122 -14.25 -15.42 17.71
N TRP A 123 -15.17 -16.20 18.26
CA TRP A 123 -15.69 -15.96 19.60
C TRP A 123 -15.85 -17.26 20.40
N ARG A 124 -15.76 -17.13 21.72
CA ARG A 124 -15.98 -18.21 22.67
C ARG A 124 -16.67 -17.69 23.91
N VAL A 125 -17.62 -18.44 24.45
CA VAL A 125 -18.25 -18.13 25.73
C VAL A 125 -17.64 -19.01 26.81
N ASP A 126 -17.08 -18.37 27.82
CA ASP A 126 -16.54 -19.00 29.01
C ASP A 126 -17.40 -18.69 30.22
N ILE A 127 -17.36 -19.58 31.21
CA ILE A 127 -18.06 -19.40 32.48
C ILE A 127 -17.00 -19.12 33.54
N LYS A 128 -17.03 -17.91 34.12
CA LYS A 128 -16.11 -17.50 35.18
C LYS A 128 -16.84 -17.30 36.51
N THR A 129 -16.16 -17.56 37.61
CA THR A 129 -16.68 -17.23 38.94
C THR A 129 -16.75 -15.72 39.08
N SER A 130 -17.93 -15.18 39.43
CA SER A 130 -18.12 -13.76 39.64
C SER A 130 -17.24 -13.22 40.76
N SER A 131 -16.59 -12.09 40.51
CA SER A 131 -15.82 -11.34 41.51
C SER A 131 -16.70 -10.44 42.38
N ASP A 132 -17.86 -10.03 41.87
CA ASP A 132 -18.70 -8.98 42.47
C ASP A 132 -19.84 -9.56 43.34
N SER A 133 -20.06 -10.87 43.28
CA SER A 133 -21.08 -11.56 44.09
C SER A 133 -20.45 -12.37 45.23
N ILE A 134 -20.88 -12.10 46.47
CA ILE A 134 -20.50 -12.88 47.66
C ILE A 134 -20.85 -14.37 47.51
N SER A 135 -21.84 -14.71 46.69
CA SER A 135 -22.35 -16.06 46.45
C SER A 135 -21.54 -16.91 45.47
N ARG A 136 -20.37 -16.45 44.95
CA ARG A 136 -19.56 -17.18 43.94
C ARG A 136 -20.40 -17.70 42.76
N MET A 137 -21.29 -16.87 42.23
CA MET A 137 -22.12 -17.27 41.09
C MET A 137 -21.29 -17.36 39.81
N ALA A 138 -21.54 -18.40 39.02
CA ALA A 138 -20.96 -18.57 37.70
C ALA A 138 -21.59 -17.55 36.73
N VAL A 139 -20.77 -16.69 36.13
CA VAL A 139 -21.19 -15.64 35.19
C VAL A 139 -20.58 -15.93 33.81
N PRO A 140 -21.39 -15.95 32.75
CA PRO A 140 -20.89 -16.12 31.39
C PRO A 140 -20.15 -14.86 30.93
N THR A 141 -19.04 -15.05 30.23
CA THR A 141 -18.23 -14.00 29.62
C THR A 141 -17.89 -14.39 28.19
N CYS A 142 -17.83 -13.42 27.28
CA CYS A 142 -17.50 -13.68 25.87
C CYS A 142 -16.06 -13.24 25.60
N LEU A 143 -15.23 -14.17 25.13
CA LEU A 143 -13.91 -13.87 24.57
C LEU A 143 -14.06 -13.72 23.06
N LEU A 144 -13.81 -12.51 22.57
CA LEU A 144 -13.88 -12.15 21.16
C LEU A 144 -12.46 -11.95 20.63
N GLN A 145 -12.11 -12.66 19.56
CA GLN A 145 -10.82 -12.55 18.88
C GLN A 145 -11.04 -12.01 17.46
N MET A 146 -10.35 -10.93 17.13
CA MET A 146 -10.41 -10.25 15.84
C MET A 146 -9.06 -10.37 15.14
N LYS A 147 -9.03 -10.89 13.91
CA LYS A 147 -7.82 -10.91 13.08
C LYS A 147 -7.85 -9.71 12.14
N ILE A 148 -6.90 -8.80 12.32
CA ILE A 148 -6.82 -7.54 11.58
C ILE A 148 -5.59 -7.61 10.67
N GLN A 149 -5.83 -7.37 9.37
CA GLN A 149 -4.77 -7.21 8.38
C GLN A 149 -4.34 -5.76 8.34
N GLU A 150 -3.06 -5.50 8.60
CA GLU A 150 -2.49 -4.17 8.43
C GLU A 150 -2.28 -3.83 6.95
N ASP A 151 -2.11 -2.53 6.67
CA ASP A 151 -1.96 -2.05 5.30
C ASP A 151 -0.69 -2.66 4.66
N PRO A 152 -0.81 -3.39 3.52
CA PRO A 152 0.34 -3.86 2.76
C PRO A 152 1.23 -2.72 2.24
N SER A 153 0.76 -1.47 2.27
CA SER A 153 1.59 -0.31 1.91
C SER A 153 2.66 0.03 2.96
N LEU A 154 2.44 -0.33 4.24
CA LEU A 154 3.30 -0.03 5.39
C LEU A 154 4.21 -1.20 5.78
N CYS A 155 3.77 -2.44 5.59
CA CYS A 155 4.56 -3.65 5.85
C CYS A 155 5.00 -4.28 4.52
N GLY A 156 6.29 -4.24 4.23
CA GLY A 156 6.85 -4.79 3.00
C GLY A 156 6.45 -6.26 2.79
N ASP A 157 6.12 -6.58 1.53
CA ASP A 157 5.94 -7.88 0.86
C ASP A 157 5.02 -8.95 1.49
N LYS A 158 4.63 -8.85 2.77
CA LYS A 158 3.59 -9.68 3.40
C LYS A 158 2.75 -8.85 4.35
N PRO A 159 1.41 -8.78 4.16
CA PRO A 159 0.55 -8.06 5.09
C PRO A 159 0.59 -8.75 6.46
N SER A 160 1.03 -8.02 7.48
CA SER A 160 1.02 -8.46 8.88
C SER A 160 -0.42 -8.68 9.34
N ILE A 161 -0.70 -9.86 9.88
CA ILE A 161 -1.98 -10.17 10.54
C ILE A 161 -1.74 -10.05 12.05
N SER A 162 -2.43 -9.10 12.68
CA SER A 162 -2.49 -8.97 14.14
C SER A 162 -3.76 -9.61 14.67
N ALA A 163 -3.70 -10.14 15.89
CA ALA A 163 -4.86 -10.71 16.57
C ALA A 163 -5.15 -9.92 17.85
N VAL A 164 -6.34 -9.35 17.95
CA VAL A 164 -6.81 -8.60 19.12
C VAL A 164 -7.83 -9.47 19.84
N THR A 165 -7.58 -9.80 21.11
CA THR A 165 -8.51 -10.56 21.94
C THR A 165 -9.07 -9.66 23.03
N MET A 166 -10.39 -9.63 23.15
CA MET A 166 -11.10 -8.81 24.15
C MET A 166 -12.11 -9.67 24.91
N GLU A 167 -12.30 -9.35 26.18
CA GLU A 167 -13.32 -9.95 27.01
C GLU A 167 -14.52 -9.00 27.12
N LEU A 168 -15.71 -9.50 26.79
CA LEU A 168 -16.94 -8.74 26.72
C LEU A 168 -17.96 -9.31 27.70
N SER A 169 -18.51 -8.42 28.54
CA SER A 169 -19.72 -8.70 29.29
C SER A 169 -20.94 -8.63 28.36
N LYS A 170 -22.07 -9.15 28.83
CA LYS A 170 -23.36 -9.03 28.11
C LYS A 170 -23.68 -7.58 27.77
N GLU A 171 -23.59 -6.68 28.74
CA GLU A 171 -23.96 -5.27 28.58
C GLU A 171 -23.06 -4.57 27.55
N THR A 172 -21.75 -4.87 27.58
CA THR A 172 -20.81 -4.32 26.59
C THR A 172 -21.12 -4.84 25.18
N LEU A 173 -21.46 -6.13 25.05
CA LEU A 173 -21.82 -6.71 23.76
C LEU A 173 -23.12 -6.11 23.19
N ASP A 174 -24.15 -5.96 24.02
CA ASP A 174 -25.42 -5.33 23.63
C ASP A 174 -25.18 -3.89 23.14
N THR A 175 -24.35 -3.13 23.86
CA THR A 175 -23.97 -1.76 23.47
C THR A 175 -23.19 -1.72 22.14
N MET A 176 -22.30 -2.69 21.90
CA MET A 176 -21.57 -2.81 20.64
C MET A 176 -22.51 -3.12 19.46
N LEU A 177 -23.48 -4.01 19.65
CA LEU A 177 -24.46 -4.36 18.61
C LEU A 177 -25.31 -3.15 18.21
N ASP A 178 -25.77 -2.36 19.18
CA ASP A 178 -26.51 -1.13 18.91
C ASP A 178 -25.67 -0.11 18.14
N GLY A 179 -24.40 0.06 18.52
CA GLY A 179 -23.47 0.95 17.82
C GLY A 179 -23.22 0.54 16.37
N LEU A 180 -22.94 -0.75 16.14
CA LEU A 180 -22.71 -1.30 14.79
C LEU A 180 -23.99 -1.27 13.93
N GLY A 181 -25.16 -1.47 14.53
CA GLY A 181 -26.45 -1.34 13.85
C GLY A 181 -26.67 0.07 13.31
N ARG A 182 -26.39 1.10 14.11
CA ARG A 182 -26.47 2.50 13.67
C ARG A 182 -25.49 2.82 12.54
N ILE A 183 -24.27 2.30 12.61
CA ILE A 183 -23.25 2.47 11.54
C ILE A 183 -23.76 1.84 10.23
N ARG A 184 -24.31 0.62 10.28
CA ARG A 184 -24.89 -0.04 9.10
C ARG A 184 -25.99 0.81 8.47
N ASP A 185 -26.89 1.36 9.29
CA ASP A 185 -28.02 2.14 8.79
C ASP A 185 -27.55 3.46 8.16
N GLN A 186 -26.54 4.11 8.74
CA GLN A 186 -25.89 5.30 8.16
C GLN A 186 -25.23 5.01 6.81
N LEU A 187 -24.44 3.92 6.73
CA LEU A 187 -23.78 3.52 5.49
C LEU A 187 -24.82 3.20 4.40
N SER A 188 -25.92 2.54 4.77
CA SER A 188 -27.03 2.23 3.85
C SER A 188 -27.71 3.50 3.33
N ALA A 189 -27.90 4.50 4.20
CA ALA A 189 -28.47 5.79 3.80
C ALA A 189 -27.56 6.60 2.87
N VAL A 190 -26.24 6.48 3.02
CA VAL A 190 -25.25 7.14 2.13
C VAL A 190 -25.16 6.42 0.79
N ALA A 191 -25.20 5.08 0.78
CA ALA A 191 -25.14 4.29 -0.45
C ALA A 191 -26.38 4.43 -1.34
N ASN A 192 -27.54 4.74 -0.73
CA ASN A 192 -28.81 4.94 -1.44
C ASN A 192 -29.06 6.41 -1.88
N LYS A 193 -28.08 7.30 -1.71
CA LYS A 193 -28.12 8.68 -2.23
C LYS A 193 -27.34 8.79 -3.53
#